data_AF-A0A1B8Y584-F1
#
_entry.id   AF-A0A1B8Y584-F1
#
_cell.length_a   1.000
_cell.length_b   1.000
_cell.length_c   1.000
_cell.angle_alpha   90.00
_cell.angle_beta   90.00
_cell.angle_gamma   90.00
#
_symmetry.space_group_name_H-M   'P 1'
#
loop_
_entity.id
_entity.type
_entity.pdbx_description
1 polymer ?
#
loop_
_entity_poly.entity_id
_entity_poly.type
_entity_poly.pdbx_seq_one_letter_code
_entity_poly.pdbx_strand_id
1 'polypeptide(L)'
;MDREAQREKEGRREDPQDQIQQLWETVQLGLRIPDMEELCNLAGTLGSLLAQGSDGAALCGAEGADNEGREADGIMAPGLADTVLGIRRLIYGQEATDLVLDINTAHNRVSVSGDRKSASYSLTKLHYPQSPERFQLYAQVLSSRSFPSRRHYWEVEGSESGHWGVGAAYPSIERGGGQSWIGENNKSWGLYRSEDNNRYTVIHDSKWTQLPHVPSCRRIGIWLDYEAGRLSFCELSEPIRRLHTFTASFTEPLHAAFWVYGNGAWVRIIREREKGAELLTLERETDRQIRDSEDLTPEREKLDPETRMQEEGAVSHIIHKGETEREELAGQIPDMEELCNLA
;
A
#
# COMPACT_ATOMS: atom_id res chain seq x y z
N MET A 1 -15.27 -15.62 -53.54
CA MET A 1 -16.32 -15.52 -52.50
C MET A 1 -15.82 -15.90 -51.10
N ASP A 2 -14.51 -15.84 -50.80
CA ASP A 2 -13.99 -16.25 -49.47
C ASP A 2 -12.69 -15.50 -49.11
N ARG A 3 -12.76 -14.16 -49.11
CA ARG A 3 -11.71 -13.32 -48.47
C ARG A 3 -12.28 -12.14 -47.69
N GLU A 4 -13.53 -11.75 -47.93
CA GLU A 4 -14.23 -10.74 -47.14
C GLU A 4 -14.92 -11.31 -45.89
N ALA A 5 -15.34 -12.58 -45.88
CA ALA A 5 -16.01 -13.19 -44.73
C ALA A 5 -15.08 -13.56 -43.56
N GLN A 6 -13.76 -13.46 -43.74
CA GLN A 6 -12.77 -13.83 -42.73
C GLN A 6 -12.17 -12.64 -41.98
N ARG A 7 -12.60 -11.40 -42.31
CA ARG A 7 -12.24 -10.16 -41.60
C ARG A 7 -13.32 -9.67 -40.62
N GLU A 8 -14.41 -10.42 -40.42
CA GLU A 8 -15.47 -10.08 -39.46
C GLU A 8 -15.50 -10.98 -38.21
N LYS A 9 -14.48 -11.81 -38.00
CA LYS A 9 -14.34 -12.67 -36.81
C LYS A 9 -13.08 -12.42 -35.97
N GLU A 10 -12.41 -11.30 -36.18
CA GLU A 10 -11.59 -10.71 -35.11
C GLU A 10 -12.56 -9.90 -34.26
N GLY A 11 -13.01 -10.50 -33.15
CA GLY A 11 -13.84 -9.81 -32.16
C GLY A 11 -13.19 -8.47 -31.86
N ARG A 12 -13.99 -7.39 -31.95
CA ARG A 12 -13.59 -6.06 -31.51
C ARG A 12 -12.93 -6.22 -30.15
N ARG A 13 -11.60 -6.09 -30.09
CA ARG A 13 -10.92 -5.82 -28.83
C ARG A 13 -11.43 -4.46 -28.43
N GLU A 14 -12.14 -4.41 -27.31
CA GLU A 14 -12.50 -3.14 -26.68
C GLU A 14 -11.22 -2.38 -26.40
N ASP A 15 -11.26 -1.07 -26.65
CA ASP A 15 -10.14 -0.17 -26.43
C ASP A 15 -9.68 -0.28 -24.96
N PRO A 16 -8.38 -0.44 -24.66
CA PRO A 16 -7.87 -0.39 -23.28
C PRO A 16 -8.39 0.82 -22.49
N GLN A 17 -8.63 1.95 -23.15
CA GLN A 17 -9.25 3.13 -22.53
C GLN A 17 -10.72 2.91 -22.17
N ASP A 18 -11.51 2.27 -23.05
CA ASP A 18 -12.91 1.89 -22.77
C ASP A 18 -12.99 0.87 -21.63
N GLN A 19 -12.02 -0.04 -21.51
CA GLN A 19 -11.98 -1.01 -20.41
C GLN A 19 -11.60 -0.37 -19.08
N ILE A 20 -10.65 0.58 -19.07
CA ILE A 20 -10.34 1.38 -17.88
C ILE A 20 -11.54 2.23 -17.48
N GLN A 21 -12.24 2.81 -18.46
CA GLN A 21 -13.45 3.61 -18.24
C GLN A 21 -14.63 2.76 -17.73
N GLN A 22 -14.84 1.56 -18.26
CA GLN A 22 -15.86 0.63 -17.74
C GLN A 22 -15.53 0.12 -16.34
N LEU A 23 -14.25 -0.12 -16.04
CA LEU A 23 -13.78 -0.47 -14.71
C LEU A 23 -13.98 0.71 -13.73
N TRP A 24 -13.67 1.93 -14.18
CA TRP A 24 -13.94 3.17 -13.45
C TRP A 24 -15.43 3.35 -13.17
N GLU A 25 -16.29 3.14 -14.16
CA GLU A 25 -17.75 3.20 -14.03
C GLU A 25 -18.30 2.08 -13.13
N THR A 26 -17.72 0.88 -13.16
CA THR A 26 -18.11 -0.23 -12.28
C THR A 26 -17.76 0.07 -10.80
N VAL A 27 -16.63 0.73 -10.57
CA VAL A 27 -16.19 1.18 -9.25
C VAL A 27 -16.96 2.43 -8.78
N GLN A 28 -17.31 3.35 -9.69
CA GLN A 28 -18.12 4.55 -9.41
C GLN A 28 -19.60 4.23 -9.17
N LEU A 29 -20.20 3.35 -9.98
CA LEU A 29 -21.61 2.96 -9.87
C LEU A 29 -21.83 1.91 -8.77
N GLY A 30 -20.76 1.26 -8.30
CA GLY A 30 -20.78 0.32 -7.20
C GLY A 30 -20.26 0.93 -5.90
N LEU A 31 -21.12 1.14 -4.93
CA LEU A 31 -20.80 1.38 -3.50
C LEU A 31 -19.99 0.23 -2.83
N ARG A 32 -19.27 -0.59 -3.61
CA ARG A 32 -18.58 -1.80 -3.19
C ARG A 32 -17.09 -1.64 -3.45
N ILE A 33 -16.38 -1.35 -2.37
CA ILE A 33 -14.96 -1.64 -2.24
C ILE A 33 -14.71 -3.08 -2.74
N PRO A 34 -13.86 -3.36 -3.74
CA PRO A 34 -13.48 -4.73 -4.11
C PRO A 34 -12.73 -5.47 -2.99
N ASP A 35 -12.86 -6.79 -2.94
CA ASP A 35 -12.04 -7.60 -2.04
C ASP A 35 -10.63 -7.80 -2.60
N MET A 36 -9.74 -8.43 -1.83
CA MET A 36 -8.35 -8.62 -2.23
C MET A 36 -8.24 -9.47 -3.52
N GLU A 37 -9.10 -10.47 -3.69
CA GLU A 37 -9.07 -11.32 -4.89
C GLU A 37 -9.56 -10.54 -6.12
N GLU A 38 -10.64 -9.76 -5.97
CA GLU A 38 -11.13 -8.83 -7.00
C GLU A 38 -10.06 -7.80 -7.37
N LEU A 39 -9.36 -7.22 -6.39
CA LEU A 39 -8.25 -6.30 -6.63
C LEU A 39 -7.07 -6.97 -7.34
N CYS A 40 -6.71 -8.19 -6.97
CA CYS A 40 -5.65 -8.95 -7.63
C CYS A 40 -6.02 -9.29 -9.08
N ASN A 41 -7.27 -9.68 -9.32
CA ASN A 41 -7.76 -9.98 -10.67
C ASN A 41 -7.81 -8.71 -11.54
N LEU A 42 -8.31 -7.61 -10.97
CA LEU A 42 -8.42 -6.33 -11.66
C LEU A 42 -7.04 -5.78 -12.01
N ALA A 43 -6.11 -5.88 -11.07
CA ALA A 43 -4.72 -5.58 -11.34
C ALA A 43 -4.12 -6.49 -12.41
N GLY A 44 -4.23 -7.82 -12.29
CA GLY A 44 -3.77 -8.75 -13.32
C GLY A 44 -4.32 -8.45 -14.73
N THR A 45 -5.58 -8.03 -14.79
CA THR A 45 -6.24 -7.57 -16.02
C THR A 45 -5.56 -6.30 -16.57
N LEU A 46 -5.33 -5.29 -15.73
CA LEU A 46 -4.65 -4.06 -16.13
C LEU A 46 -3.17 -4.25 -16.47
N GLY A 47 -2.46 -5.12 -15.77
CA GLY A 47 -1.09 -5.49 -16.12
C GLY A 47 -1.03 -6.17 -17.49
N SER A 48 -2.00 -7.02 -17.80
CA SER A 48 -2.13 -7.64 -19.11
C SER A 48 -2.49 -6.64 -20.22
N LEU A 49 -3.24 -5.58 -19.89
CA LEU A 49 -3.58 -4.50 -20.81
C LEU A 49 -2.38 -3.57 -21.08
N LEU A 50 -1.65 -3.20 -20.04
CA LEU A 50 -0.42 -2.42 -20.15
C LEU A 50 0.68 -3.17 -20.93
N ALA A 51 0.80 -4.48 -20.72
CA ALA A 51 1.71 -5.32 -21.50
C ALA A 51 1.32 -5.40 -22.99
N GLN A 52 0.02 -5.39 -23.32
CA GLN A 52 -0.46 -5.36 -24.70
C GLN A 52 -0.26 -4.01 -25.42
N GLY A 53 -0.10 -2.92 -24.67
CA GLY A 53 0.32 -1.62 -25.22
C GLY A 53 1.83 -1.52 -25.48
N SER A 54 2.62 -2.47 -24.95
CA SER A 54 4.09 -2.49 -25.03
C SER A 54 4.63 -3.38 -26.16
N ASP A 55 3.81 -3.78 -27.15
CA ASP A 55 4.27 -4.59 -28.28
C ASP A 55 5.13 -3.75 -29.24
N GLY A 56 6.41 -3.67 -28.89
CA GLY A 56 7.45 -2.97 -29.64
C GLY A 56 8.88 -3.42 -29.30
N ALA A 57 9.12 -4.64 -28.81
CA ALA A 57 10.46 -5.25 -28.83
C ALA A 57 10.40 -6.77 -28.62
N ALA A 58 10.45 -7.52 -29.72
CA ALA A 58 10.71 -8.95 -29.69
C ALA A 58 12.19 -9.23 -29.33
N LEU A 59 12.47 -10.24 -28.49
CA LEU A 59 13.56 -11.19 -28.71
C LEU A 59 13.22 -12.57 -28.12
N CYS A 60 13.54 -13.58 -28.92
CA CYS A 60 13.15 -14.99 -28.84
C CYS A 60 13.80 -15.81 -27.71
N GLY A 61 13.19 -16.96 -27.36
CA GLY A 61 13.94 -18.11 -26.80
C GLY A 61 13.16 -19.20 -26.05
N ALA A 62 12.56 -20.13 -26.81
CA ALA A 62 12.41 -21.59 -26.59
C ALA A 62 11.87 -22.23 -25.28
N GLU A 63 10.73 -22.90 -25.45
CA GLU A 63 10.23 -24.22 -24.99
C GLU A 63 10.83 -24.95 -23.75
N GLY A 64 9.90 -25.44 -22.91
CA GLY A 64 10.09 -26.58 -22.00
C GLY A 64 8.87 -26.79 -21.11
N ALA A 65 8.10 -27.84 -21.39
CA ALA A 65 6.90 -28.25 -20.67
C ALA A 65 7.20 -28.68 -19.22
N ASP A 66 6.23 -28.52 -18.31
CA ASP A 66 5.60 -29.61 -17.54
C ASP A 66 4.54 -29.06 -16.58
N ASN A 67 3.36 -29.68 -16.64
CA ASN A 67 2.15 -29.35 -15.90
C ASN A 67 2.14 -30.16 -14.59
N GLU A 68 2.26 -29.52 -13.42
CA GLU A 68 1.78 -30.07 -12.15
C GLU A 68 1.24 -28.96 -11.25
N GLY A 69 0.08 -29.23 -10.64
CA GLY A 69 -0.80 -28.28 -9.97
C GLY A 69 -0.10 -27.41 -8.93
N ARG A 70 -0.27 -26.10 -9.06
CA ARG A 70 0.17 -25.12 -8.08
C ARG A 70 -1.04 -24.37 -7.56
N GLU A 71 -1.28 -24.48 -6.26
CA GLU A 71 -1.93 -23.43 -5.50
C GLU A 71 -1.27 -22.11 -5.90
N ALA A 72 -2.05 -21.21 -6.49
CA ALA A 72 -1.55 -19.95 -7.01
C ALA A 72 -1.14 -19.05 -5.85
N ASP A 73 0.12 -19.18 -5.41
CA ASP A 73 0.80 -18.13 -4.67
C ASP A 73 0.81 -16.91 -5.59
N GLY A 74 -0.08 -15.96 -5.27
CA GLY A 74 -0.40 -14.77 -6.07
C GLY A 74 0.74 -13.76 -6.05
N ILE A 75 1.84 -14.11 -6.68
CA ILE A 75 2.96 -13.22 -6.95
C ILE A 75 2.53 -12.31 -8.10
N MET A 76 2.28 -11.04 -7.79
CA MET A 76 1.95 -10.01 -8.79
C MET A 76 3.22 -9.61 -9.56
N ALA A 77 3.13 -9.17 -10.81
CA ALA A 77 4.30 -8.76 -11.59
C ALA A 77 4.83 -7.36 -11.18
N PRO A 78 6.11 -7.01 -11.43
CA PRO A 78 6.63 -5.64 -11.23
C PRO A 78 5.84 -4.62 -12.07
N GLY A 79 5.52 -3.44 -11.51
CA GLY A 79 4.65 -2.42 -12.11
C GLY A 79 3.15 -2.61 -11.85
N LEU A 80 2.73 -3.84 -11.53
CA LEU A 80 1.34 -4.12 -11.14
C LEU A 80 1.01 -3.61 -9.73
N ALA A 81 2.01 -3.59 -8.86
CA ALA A 81 1.90 -3.06 -7.50
C ALA A 81 1.51 -1.57 -7.48
N ASP A 82 2.08 -0.76 -8.37
CA ASP A 82 1.77 0.67 -8.47
C ASP A 82 0.38 0.92 -9.02
N THR A 83 -0.05 0.14 -10.01
CA THR A 83 -1.41 0.18 -10.54
C THR A 83 -2.44 -0.27 -9.49
N VAL A 84 -2.17 -1.35 -8.75
CA VAL A 84 -2.98 -1.78 -7.60
C VAL A 84 -3.04 -0.65 -6.57
N LEU A 85 -1.90 -0.06 -6.22
CA LEU A 85 -1.82 1.03 -5.26
C LEU A 85 -2.57 2.28 -5.75
N GLY A 86 -2.51 2.59 -7.04
CA GLY A 86 -3.23 3.71 -7.67
C GLY A 86 -4.74 3.51 -7.63
N ILE A 87 -5.22 2.34 -8.02
CA ILE A 87 -6.65 1.99 -7.97
C ILE A 87 -7.15 1.90 -6.53
N ARG A 88 -6.29 1.43 -5.62
CA ARG A 88 -6.56 1.40 -4.19
C ARG A 88 -6.61 2.78 -3.57
N ARG A 89 -5.82 3.75 -4.05
CA ARG A 89 -5.98 5.16 -3.67
C ARG A 89 -7.33 5.70 -4.12
N LEU A 90 -7.77 5.34 -5.33
CA LEU A 90 -9.06 5.79 -5.89
C LEU A 90 -10.28 5.16 -5.18
N ILE A 91 -10.14 3.93 -4.67
CA ILE A 91 -11.24 3.17 -4.04
C ILE A 91 -11.37 3.43 -2.52
N TYR A 92 -10.24 3.57 -1.82
CA TYR A 92 -10.22 3.54 -0.34
C TYR A 92 -9.77 4.86 0.30
N GLY A 93 -9.49 5.90 -0.50
CA GLY A 93 -8.87 7.14 -0.03
C GLY A 93 -9.66 7.90 1.05
N GLN A 94 -10.95 7.58 1.22
CA GLN A 94 -11.76 8.16 2.28
C GLN A 94 -11.52 7.52 3.67
N GLU A 95 -11.12 6.24 3.77
CA GLU A 95 -11.15 5.49 5.04
C GLU A 95 -9.83 5.52 5.83
N ALA A 96 -8.68 5.50 5.16
CA ALA A 96 -7.38 5.57 5.84
C ALA A 96 -7.14 6.96 6.48
N THR A 97 -7.74 8.00 5.91
CA THR A 97 -7.49 9.41 6.23
C THR A 97 -8.01 9.79 7.62
N ASP A 98 -9.10 9.15 8.08
CA ASP A 98 -9.72 9.39 9.39
C ASP A 98 -9.25 8.45 10.52
N LEU A 99 -8.49 7.39 10.21
CA LEU A 99 -8.07 6.41 11.22
C LEU A 99 -7.06 7.00 12.21
N VAL A 100 -7.43 7.18 13.47
CA VAL A 100 -6.55 7.72 14.52
C VAL A 100 -6.54 6.81 15.74
N LEU A 101 -5.44 6.85 16.50
CA LEU A 101 -5.23 6.09 17.73
C LEU A 101 -5.98 6.70 18.91
N ASP A 102 -6.57 5.86 19.77
CA ASP A 102 -7.23 6.26 21.01
C ASP A 102 -6.28 6.22 22.21
N ILE A 103 -5.89 7.40 22.69
CA ILE A 103 -5.05 7.58 23.86
C ILE A 103 -5.64 6.99 25.16
N ASN A 104 -6.97 6.81 25.22
CA ASN A 104 -7.63 6.22 26.38
C ASN A 104 -7.43 4.71 26.47
N THR A 105 -7.10 4.06 25.35
CA THR A 105 -6.78 2.63 25.28
C THR A 105 -5.28 2.35 25.43
N ALA A 106 -4.44 3.34 25.09
CA ALA A 106 -2.99 3.20 25.04
C ALA A 106 -2.39 2.79 26.39
N HIS A 107 -1.64 1.69 26.44
CA HIS A 107 -0.88 1.34 27.63
C HIS A 107 0.15 2.44 27.97
N ASN A 108 0.49 2.58 29.26
CA ASN A 108 1.42 3.60 29.74
C ASN A 108 2.85 3.49 29.20
N ARG A 109 3.19 2.50 28.37
CA ARG A 109 4.48 2.44 27.65
C ARG A 109 4.33 2.69 26.14
N VAL A 110 3.16 3.15 25.70
CA VAL A 110 2.91 3.53 24.31
C VAL A 110 2.78 5.04 24.23
N SER A 111 3.74 5.69 23.60
CA SER A 111 3.63 7.11 23.26
C SER A 111 2.81 7.25 21.98
N VAL A 112 1.73 8.02 22.05
CA VAL A 112 0.91 8.36 20.88
C VAL A 112 1.34 9.75 20.38
N SER A 113 1.63 9.87 19.08
CA SER A 113 2.00 11.15 18.47
C SER A 113 0.90 12.19 18.58
N GLY A 114 1.24 13.48 18.51
CA GLY A 114 0.26 14.58 18.63
C GLY A 114 -0.85 14.54 17.57
N ASP A 115 -0.54 13.97 16.41
CA ASP A 115 -1.48 13.78 15.32
C ASP A 115 -2.28 12.45 15.41
N ARG A 116 -1.98 11.63 16.42
CA ARG A 116 -2.58 10.33 16.73
C ARG A 116 -2.49 9.31 15.60
N LYS A 117 -1.47 9.40 14.75
CA LYS A 117 -1.20 8.41 13.68
C LYS A 117 -0.05 7.47 13.98
N SER A 118 0.77 7.74 15.00
CA SER A 118 1.92 6.91 15.35
C SER A 118 1.86 6.46 16.81
N ALA A 119 2.25 5.20 17.04
CA ALA A 119 2.48 4.61 18.35
C ALA A 119 3.95 4.22 18.45
N SER A 120 4.64 4.61 19.52
CA SER A 120 6.04 4.20 19.77
C SER A 120 6.23 3.69 21.19
N TYR A 121 7.18 2.79 21.37
CA TYR A 121 7.49 2.24 22.68
C TYR A 121 8.29 3.24 23.52
N SER A 122 7.79 3.50 24.73
CA SER A 122 8.45 4.33 25.73
C SER A 122 9.12 3.45 26.79
N LEU A 123 10.42 3.69 27.03
CA LEU A 123 11.18 3.03 28.09
C LEU A 123 10.65 3.41 29.49
N THR A 124 10.12 4.62 29.63
CA THR A 124 9.50 5.12 30.86
C THR A 124 7.99 5.08 30.77
N LYS A 125 7.30 4.88 31.91
CA LYS A 125 5.84 4.91 31.95
C LYS A 125 5.35 6.34 31.77
N LEU A 126 4.52 6.55 30.76
CA LEU A 126 3.73 7.73 30.49
C LEU A 126 2.56 7.73 31.48
N HIS A 127 2.41 8.81 32.26
CA HIS A 127 1.41 8.93 33.30
C HIS A 127 0.07 9.41 32.74
N TYR A 128 -0.51 8.64 31.81
CA TYR A 128 -1.82 8.98 31.27
C TYR A 128 -2.92 8.90 32.35
N PRO A 129 -4.01 9.67 32.22
CA PRO A 129 -5.16 9.58 33.11
C PRO A 129 -5.73 8.16 33.18
N GLN A 130 -6.30 7.79 34.32
CA GLN A 130 -6.94 6.50 34.47
C GLN A 130 -8.13 6.37 33.51
N SER A 131 -8.22 5.22 32.83
CA SER A 131 -9.30 4.88 31.90
C SER A 131 -9.57 3.37 32.01
N PRO A 132 -10.83 2.94 32.12
CA PRO A 132 -11.17 1.51 32.15
C PRO A 132 -10.80 0.80 30.84
N GLU A 133 -10.74 1.54 29.73
CA GLU A 133 -10.37 1.02 28.41
C GLU A 133 -8.85 0.85 28.21
N ARG A 134 -8.04 1.29 29.17
CA ARG A 134 -6.59 1.29 29.03
C ARG A 134 -6.00 -0.11 29.18
N PHE A 135 -5.21 -0.55 28.21
CA PHE A 135 -4.39 -1.76 28.39
C PHE A 135 -3.43 -1.60 29.57
N GLN A 136 -3.36 -2.62 30.42
CA GLN A 136 -2.66 -2.57 31.70
C GLN A 136 -1.34 -3.35 31.69
N LEU A 137 -1.23 -4.38 30.85
CA LEU A 137 -0.09 -5.30 30.84
C LEU A 137 0.82 -5.13 29.62
N TYR A 138 0.23 -5.12 28.42
CA TYR A 138 0.97 -5.08 27.16
C TYR A 138 0.95 -3.68 26.53
N ALA A 139 2.06 -3.29 25.89
CA ALA A 139 2.22 -2.01 25.23
C ALA A 139 1.40 -1.94 23.91
N GLN A 140 0.09 -1.74 24.06
CA GLN A 140 -0.89 -1.76 22.98
C GLN A 140 -1.76 -0.50 22.95
N VAL A 141 -2.38 -0.24 21.80
CA VAL A 141 -3.36 0.82 21.60
C VAL A 141 -4.35 0.41 20.49
N LEU A 142 -5.60 0.85 20.59
CA LEU A 142 -6.63 0.67 19.57
C LEU A 142 -6.91 1.98 18.81
N SER A 143 -7.56 1.89 17.66
CA SER A 143 -8.15 3.04 16.97
C SER A 143 -9.28 3.67 17.77
N SER A 144 -9.53 4.97 17.56
CA SER A 144 -10.66 5.69 18.17
C SER A 144 -12.03 5.32 17.58
N ARG A 145 -12.04 4.85 16.33
CA ARG A 145 -13.26 4.40 15.64
C ARG A 145 -13.15 2.91 15.36
N SER A 146 -14.29 2.24 15.40
CA SER A 146 -14.44 0.85 14.99
C SER A 146 -15.10 0.74 13.61
N PHE A 147 -15.00 -0.45 13.04
CA PHE A 147 -15.52 -0.87 11.75
C PHE A 147 -16.68 -1.84 12.00
N PRO A 148 -17.94 -1.36 11.96
CA PRO A 148 -19.10 -2.17 12.34
C PRO A 148 -19.63 -3.09 11.22
N SER A 149 -19.27 -2.80 9.98
CA SER A 149 -19.77 -3.45 8.76
C SER A 149 -18.95 -2.97 7.57
N ARG A 150 -19.18 -3.55 6.40
CA ARG A 150 -18.54 -3.25 5.12
C ARG A 150 -17.07 -3.63 5.08
N ARG A 151 -16.48 -3.33 3.94
CA ARG A 151 -15.07 -3.49 3.69
C ARG A 151 -14.33 -2.25 4.18
N HIS A 152 -13.17 -2.43 4.80
CA HIS A 152 -12.30 -1.36 5.27
C HIS A 152 -10.86 -1.60 4.89
N TYR A 153 -10.12 -0.52 4.70
CA TYR A 153 -8.71 -0.61 4.34
C TYR A 153 -7.86 0.46 5.02
N TRP A 154 -6.68 0.06 5.50
CA TRP A 154 -5.66 0.99 5.97
C TRP A 154 -4.25 0.44 5.77
N GLU A 155 -3.28 1.34 5.62
CA GLU A 155 -1.86 0.99 5.59
C GLU A 155 -1.10 1.54 6.78
N VAL A 156 -0.08 0.77 7.14
CA VAL A 156 0.79 1.04 8.26
C VAL A 156 2.23 0.79 7.85
N GLU A 157 3.13 1.54 8.45
CA GLU A 157 4.57 1.31 8.39
C GLU A 157 5.09 1.00 9.78
N GLY A 158 5.95 -0.01 9.88
CA GLY A 158 6.63 -0.38 11.12
C GLY A 158 8.12 -0.05 11.10
N SER A 159 8.69 0.09 12.30
CA SER A 159 10.13 0.33 12.48
C SER A 159 11.01 -0.87 12.09
N GLU A 160 12.27 -0.56 11.79
CA GLU A 160 13.33 -1.57 11.64
C GLU A 160 13.78 -2.17 12.97
N SER A 161 13.87 -1.32 13.99
CA SER A 161 14.31 -1.70 15.32
C SER A 161 13.14 -2.03 16.23
N GLY A 162 13.36 -2.95 17.17
CA GLY A 162 12.34 -3.45 18.07
C GLY A 162 11.25 -4.28 17.38
N HIS A 163 10.28 -4.67 18.20
CA HIS A 163 9.18 -5.53 17.80
C HIS A 163 7.89 -4.70 17.70
N TRP A 164 7.08 -5.02 16.71
CA TRP A 164 5.80 -4.38 16.53
C TRP A 164 4.76 -5.36 16.00
N GLY A 165 3.49 -5.00 16.17
CA GLY A 165 2.37 -5.79 15.73
C GLY A 165 1.19 -4.92 15.34
N VAL A 166 0.42 -5.42 14.40
CA VAL A 166 -0.75 -4.74 13.81
C VAL A 166 -1.87 -5.75 13.61
N GLY A 167 -3.11 -5.32 13.69
CA GLY A 167 -4.23 -6.23 13.58
C GLY A 167 -5.58 -5.59 13.81
N ALA A 168 -6.54 -6.42 14.21
CA ALA A 168 -7.86 -5.98 14.59
C ALA A 168 -8.33 -6.66 15.88
N ALA A 169 -9.15 -5.97 16.66
CA ALA A 169 -9.69 -6.49 17.91
C ALA A 169 -11.10 -5.97 18.16
N TYR A 170 -11.93 -6.79 18.80
CA TYR A 170 -13.20 -6.31 19.35
C TYR A 170 -12.98 -5.33 20.49
N PRO A 171 -13.93 -4.41 20.74
CA PRO A 171 -13.90 -3.56 21.92
C PRO A 171 -13.94 -4.39 23.21
N SER A 172 -14.57 -5.58 23.21
CA SER A 172 -14.69 -6.47 24.37
C SER A 172 -13.41 -7.23 24.76
N ILE A 173 -12.29 -7.05 24.05
CA ILE A 173 -11.00 -7.64 24.44
C ILE A 173 -10.59 -7.15 25.83
N GLU A 174 -10.06 -8.07 26.61
CA GLU A 174 -9.58 -7.85 27.97
C GLU A 174 -8.54 -6.73 28.00
N ARG A 175 -8.57 -5.89 29.03
CA ARG A 175 -7.60 -4.80 29.21
C ARG A 175 -6.42 -5.18 30.11
N GLY A 176 -6.50 -6.30 30.82
CA GLY A 176 -5.44 -6.81 31.70
C GLY A 176 -5.29 -8.33 31.62
N GLY A 177 -4.21 -8.85 32.20
CA GLY A 177 -3.86 -10.27 32.14
C GLY A 177 -3.39 -10.74 30.77
N GLY A 178 -3.01 -12.02 30.65
CA GLY A 178 -2.43 -12.58 29.42
C GLY A 178 -3.35 -12.47 28.20
N GLN A 179 -4.66 -12.67 28.39
CA GLN A 179 -5.66 -12.58 27.33
C GLN A 179 -5.83 -11.16 26.76
N SER A 180 -5.27 -10.12 27.40
CA SER A 180 -5.30 -8.77 26.84
C SER A 180 -4.35 -8.55 25.67
N TRP A 181 -3.41 -9.46 25.41
CA TRP A 181 -2.53 -9.36 24.24
C TRP A 181 -3.34 -9.68 22.97
N ILE A 182 -3.27 -8.79 21.97
CA ILE A 182 -3.82 -9.02 20.64
C ILE A 182 -3.36 -10.38 20.11
N GLY A 183 -4.29 -11.19 19.61
CA GLY A 183 -4.05 -12.55 19.12
C GLY A 183 -4.06 -13.65 20.21
N GLU A 184 -3.80 -13.32 21.49
CA GLU A 184 -3.82 -14.29 22.60
C GLU A 184 -5.23 -14.59 23.15
N ASN A 185 -6.25 -14.35 22.34
CA ASN A 185 -7.66 -14.55 22.65
C ASN A 185 -8.45 -14.77 21.36
N ASN A 186 -9.72 -15.14 21.48
CA ASN A 186 -10.63 -15.31 20.35
C ASN A 186 -11.35 -14.03 19.91
N LYS A 187 -10.96 -12.87 20.44
CA LYS A 187 -11.55 -11.53 20.16
C LYS A 187 -10.63 -10.65 19.31
N SER A 188 -9.49 -11.15 18.89
CA SER A 188 -8.49 -10.37 18.16
C SER A 188 -7.61 -11.22 17.25
N TRP A 189 -7.05 -10.56 16.25
CA TRP A 189 -6.23 -11.12 15.18
C TRP A 189 -5.04 -10.22 14.96
N GLY A 190 -3.83 -10.76 15.00
CA GLY A 190 -2.60 -9.96 14.91
C GLY A 190 -1.57 -10.53 13.93
N LEU A 191 -0.83 -9.62 13.32
CA LEU A 191 0.42 -9.85 12.59
C LEU A 191 1.55 -9.13 13.34
N TYR A 192 2.63 -9.85 13.63
CA TYR A 192 3.77 -9.35 14.40
C TYR A 192 5.05 -9.47 13.60
N ARG A 193 5.91 -8.45 13.70
CA ARG A 193 7.27 -8.48 13.21
C ARG A 193 8.22 -8.63 14.39
N SER A 194 9.12 -9.61 14.32
CA SER A 194 10.21 -9.77 15.29
C SER A 194 11.52 -9.20 14.78
N GLU A 195 12.21 -8.42 15.62
CA GLU A 195 13.59 -7.97 15.34
C GLU A 195 14.58 -9.15 15.32
N ASP A 196 14.44 -10.10 16.25
CA ASP A 196 15.43 -11.16 16.51
C ASP A 196 15.76 -12.02 15.28
N ASN A 197 14.74 -12.31 14.47
CA ASN A 197 14.87 -13.18 13.30
C ASN A 197 14.34 -12.54 12.01
N ASN A 198 13.91 -11.28 12.07
CA ASN A 198 13.27 -10.55 10.99
C ASN A 198 12.20 -11.40 10.29
N ARG A 199 11.24 -11.95 11.05
CA ARG A 199 10.11 -12.73 10.52
C ARG A 199 8.78 -12.13 10.94
N TYR A 200 7.76 -12.40 10.11
CA TYR A 200 6.38 -12.18 10.47
C TYR A 200 5.79 -13.39 11.18
N THR A 201 4.92 -13.17 12.16
CA THR A 201 4.14 -14.20 12.84
C THR A 201 2.70 -13.73 12.95
N VAL A 202 1.75 -14.59 12.61
CA VAL A 202 0.33 -14.33 12.80
C VAL A 202 -0.18 -15.04 14.04
N ILE A 203 -1.08 -14.39 14.78
CA ILE A 203 -1.60 -14.88 16.05
C ILE A 203 -3.10 -14.64 16.13
N HIS A 204 -3.84 -15.68 16.50
CA HIS A 204 -5.26 -15.64 16.86
C HIS A 204 -5.59 -16.82 17.77
N ASP A 205 -6.44 -16.64 18.78
CA ASP A 205 -6.85 -17.72 19.68
C ASP A 205 -5.65 -18.45 20.31
N SER A 206 -4.61 -17.67 20.68
CA SER A 206 -3.33 -18.16 21.22
C SER A 206 -2.58 -19.13 20.28
N LYS A 207 -2.92 -19.18 19.00
CA LYS A 207 -2.23 -19.98 17.98
C LYS A 207 -1.28 -19.10 17.20
N TRP A 208 0.01 -19.43 17.32
CA TRP A 208 1.10 -18.71 16.67
C TRP A 208 1.52 -19.44 15.40
N THR A 209 1.55 -18.73 14.28
CA THR A 209 2.05 -19.26 13.01
C THR A 209 3.11 -18.31 12.46
N GLN A 210 4.38 -18.73 12.50
CA GLN A 210 5.46 -17.98 11.86
C GLN A 210 5.35 -18.13 10.34
N LEU A 211 5.40 -17.00 9.63
CA LEU A 211 5.33 -17.00 8.18
C LEU A 211 6.71 -17.34 7.58
N PRO A 212 6.75 -18.15 6.51
CA PRO A 212 8.00 -18.64 5.93
C PRO A 212 8.77 -17.56 5.15
N HIS A 213 8.12 -16.44 4.85
CA HIS A 213 8.70 -15.36 4.05
C HIS A 213 9.56 -14.42 4.89
N VAL A 214 10.63 -13.92 4.29
CA VAL A 214 11.42 -12.83 4.87
C VAL A 214 10.74 -11.52 4.46
N PRO A 215 10.47 -10.61 5.42
CA PRO A 215 10.01 -9.26 5.14
C PRO A 215 10.94 -8.56 4.15
N SER A 216 10.38 -8.02 3.09
CA SER A 216 11.10 -7.24 2.09
C SER A 216 10.94 -5.73 2.31
N CYS A 217 9.83 -5.32 2.92
CA CYS A 217 9.62 -3.97 3.43
C CYS A 217 8.89 -4.04 4.78
N ARG A 218 8.52 -2.90 5.37
CA ARG A 218 7.75 -2.85 6.63
C ARG A 218 6.40 -2.16 6.47
N ARG A 219 5.94 -2.02 5.22
CA ARG A 219 4.65 -1.43 4.89
C ARG A 219 3.63 -2.55 4.75
N ILE A 220 2.61 -2.52 5.59
CA ILE A 220 1.55 -3.52 5.62
C ILE A 220 0.24 -2.87 5.23
N GLY A 221 -0.46 -3.48 4.29
CA GLY A 221 -1.86 -3.20 4.02
C GLY A 221 -2.74 -4.17 4.80
N ILE A 222 -3.81 -3.65 5.40
CA ILE A 222 -4.78 -4.45 6.13
C ILE A 222 -6.16 -4.23 5.51
N TRP A 223 -6.78 -5.33 5.07
CA TRP A 223 -8.11 -5.34 4.49
C TRP A 223 -9.05 -6.10 5.39
N LEU A 224 -10.14 -5.46 5.76
CA LEU A 224 -11.27 -6.06 6.41
C LEU A 224 -12.40 -6.19 5.40
N ASP A 225 -12.98 -7.38 5.25
CA ASP A 225 -14.30 -7.59 4.65
C ASP A 225 -15.18 -8.14 5.78
N TYR A 226 -15.98 -7.26 6.38
CA TYR A 226 -16.73 -7.61 7.58
C TYR A 226 -17.82 -8.65 7.28
N GLU A 227 -18.57 -8.47 6.20
CA GLU A 227 -19.65 -9.36 5.79
C GLU A 227 -19.15 -10.72 5.32
N ALA A 228 -18.02 -10.76 4.59
CA ALA A 228 -17.39 -12.02 4.19
C ALA A 228 -16.60 -12.68 5.34
N GLY A 229 -16.41 -11.98 6.46
CA GLY A 229 -15.67 -12.50 7.59
C GLY A 229 -14.17 -12.66 7.33
N ARG A 230 -13.56 -11.77 6.56
CA ARG A 230 -12.15 -11.88 6.14
C ARG A 230 -11.32 -10.71 6.65
N LEU A 231 -10.17 -11.01 7.26
CA LEU A 231 -9.14 -10.03 7.60
C LEU A 231 -7.82 -10.44 6.95
N SER A 232 -7.38 -9.67 5.96
CA SER A 232 -6.17 -9.97 5.17
C SER A 232 -5.04 -8.99 5.45
N PHE A 233 -3.83 -9.52 5.56
CA PHE A 233 -2.59 -8.77 5.68
C PHE A 233 -1.76 -8.97 4.41
N CYS A 234 -1.28 -7.88 3.82
CA CYS A 234 -0.33 -7.92 2.71
C CYS A 234 0.88 -7.04 2.99
N GLU A 235 2.06 -7.51 2.60
CA GLU A 235 3.26 -6.69 2.50
C GLU A 235 3.19 -5.86 1.21
N LEU A 236 3.30 -4.55 1.35
CA LEU A 236 3.27 -3.57 0.25
C LEU A 236 4.67 -3.39 -0.35
N SER A 237 5.27 -4.52 -0.73
CA SER A 237 6.53 -4.61 -1.46
C SER A 237 6.28 -4.57 -2.96
N GLU A 238 7.37 -4.62 -3.73
CA GLU A 238 7.32 -4.87 -5.17
C GLU A 238 7.96 -6.25 -5.44
N PRO A 239 7.14 -7.26 -5.77
CA PRO A 239 5.68 -7.23 -5.89
C PRO A 239 4.94 -7.29 -4.55
N ILE A 240 3.67 -6.83 -4.51
CA ILE A 240 2.82 -6.92 -3.32
C ILE A 240 2.61 -8.39 -2.99
N ARG A 241 2.72 -8.74 -1.71
CA ARG A 241 2.63 -10.12 -1.24
C ARG A 241 1.55 -10.26 -0.19
N ARG A 242 0.57 -11.14 -0.43
CA ARG A 242 -0.37 -11.55 0.62
C ARG A 242 0.38 -12.36 1.67
N LEU A 243 0.32 -11.92 2.93
CA LEU A 243 0.98 -12.58 4.05
C LEU A 243 0.06 -13.61 4.70
N HIS A 244 -1.18 -13.23 4.99
CA HIS A 244 -2.15 -14.11 5.64
C HIS A 244 -3.57 -13.56 5.52
N THR A 245 -4.57 -14.44 5.56
CA THR A 245 -5.98 -14.07 5.68
C THR A 245 -6.62 -14.91 6.77
N PHE A 246 -7.13 -14.25 7.81
CA PHE A 246 -8.01 -14.88 8.77
C PHE A 246 -9.44 -14.92 8.22
N THR A 247 -10.13 -16.03 8.48
CA THR A 247 -11.56 -16.17 8.21
C THR A 247 -12.28 -16.37 9.55
N ALA A 248 -13.25 -15.52 9.86
CA ALA A 248 -14.00 -15.55 11.10
C ALA A 248 -15.39 -14.94 10.93
N SER A 249 -16.38 -15.40 11.69
CA SER A 249 -17.68 -14.72 11.79
C SER A 249 -17.58 -13.58 12.79
N PHE A 250 -17.48 -12.34 12.31
CA PHE A 250 -17.37 -11.18 13.20
C PHE A 250 -18.68 -10.92 13.93
N THR A 251 -18.60 -10.71 15.25
CA THR A 251 -19.76 -10.56 16.14
C THR A 251 -19.85 -9.18 16.80
N GLU A 252 -18.78 -8.39 16.73
CA GLU A 252 -18.71 -7.02 17.23
C GLU A 252 -17.99 -6.14 16.20
N PRO A 253 -18.16 -4.81 16.24
CA PRO A 253 -17.33 -3.89 15.47
C PRO A 253 -15.85 -4.09 15.77
N LEU A 254 -14.99 -3.97 14.76
CA LEU A 254 -13.55 -4.16 14.93
C LEU A 254 -12.82 -2.83 15.06
N HIS A 255 -11.91 -2.71 16.01
CA HIS A 255 -10.90 -1.64 16.04
C HIS A 255 -9.63 -2.10 15.34
N ALA A 256 -8.93 -1.18 14.66
CA ALA A 256 -7.53 -1.41 14.32
C ALA A 256 -6.71 -1.46 15.61
N ALA A 257 -5.80 -2.42 15.70
CA ALA A 257 -5.08 -2.74 16.92
C ALA A 257 -3.57 -2.74 16.66
N PHE A 258 -2.81 -2.17 17.59
CA PHE A 258 -1.38 -1.93 17.43
C PHE A 258 -0.63 -2.32 18.70
N TRP A 259 0.56 -2.91 18.55
CA TRP A 259 1.46 -3.30 19.63
C TRP A 259 2.88 -2.88 19.29
N VAL A 260 3.63 -2.41 20.29
CA VAL A 260 5.04 -2.02 20.14
C VAL A 260 5.84 -2.45 21.36
N TYR A 261 7.04 -2.97 21.17
CA TYR A 261 7.91 -3.39 22.26
C TYR A 261 9.38 -3.33 21.90
N GLY A 262 10.20 -2.83 22.82
CA GLY A 262 11.64 -2.72 22.62
C GLY A 262 12.07 -1.34 22.14
N ASN A 263 13.38 -1.07 22.26
CA ASN A 263 13.93 0.25 21.93
C ASN A 263 13.80 0.52 20.42
N GLY A 264 13.34 1.72 20.05
CA GLY A 264 13.14 2.09 18.66
C GLY A 264 11.88 1.53 17.99
N ALA A 265 11.07 0.74 18.70
CA ALA A 265 9.82 0.19 18.16
C ALA A 265 8.76 1.29 17.92
N TRP A 266 8.24 1.36 16.70
CA TRP A 266 7.09 2.21 16.36
C TRP A 266 6.26 1.62 15.23
N VAL A 267 4.99 2.02 15.17
CA VAL A 267 4.09 1.82 14.03
C VAL A 267 3.41 3.14 13.69
N ARG A 268 3.29 3.46 12.41
CA ARG A 268 2.62 4.65 11.88
C ARG A 268 1.55 4.26 10.89
N ILE A 269 0.38 4.88 11.01
CA ILE A 269 -0.67 4.86 9.99
C ILE A 269 -0.27 5.82 8.88
N ILE A 270 -0.13 5.31 7.65
CA ILE A 270 0.33 6.10 6.50
C ILE A 270 -0.79 7.04 6.05
N ARG A 271 -0.45 8.32 5.85
CA ARG A 271 -1.37 9.34 5.30
C ARG A 271 -1.23 9.41 3.79
N GLU A 272 -2.33 9.70 3.11
CA GLU A 272 -2.33 10.00 1.67
C GLU A 272 -1.39 11.16 1.28
N ARG A 273 -1.25 12.16 2.16
CA ARG A 273 -0.49 13.40 1.86
C ARG A 273 1.04 13.29 2.00
N GLU A 274 1.57 12.26 2.64
CA GLU A 274 3.03 12.16 2.80
C GLU A 274 3.75 11.88 1.48
N LYS A 275 3.04 11.40 0.45
CA LYS A 275 3.58 11.24 -0.90
C LYS A 275 3.57 12.50 -1.76
N GLY A 276 2.67 13.46 -1.50
CA GLY A 276 2.74 14.77 -2.18
C GLY A 276 4.00 15.53 -1.79
N ALA A 277 4.47 15.36 -0.54
CA ALA A 277 5.73 15.94 -0.09
C ALA A 277 6.94 15.25 -0.70
N GLU A 278 6.93 13.91 -0.86
CA GLU A 278 7.97 13.17 -1.56
C GLU A 278 8.03 13.53 -3.06
N LEU A 279 6.87 13.69 -3.71
CA LEU A 279 6.75 14.12 -5.11
C LEU A 279 7.22 15.58 -5.26
N LEU A 280 6.85 16.47 -4.34
CA LEU A 280 7.37 17.85 -4.30
C LEU A 280 8.87 17.91 -4.00
N THR A 281 9.43 16.99 -3.21
CA THR A 281 10.88 16.90 -3.01
C THR A 281 11.58 16.39 -4.26
N LEU A 282 10.97 15.45 -4.99
CA LEU A 282 11.50 14.96 -6.25
C LEU A 282 11.42 16.05 -7.33
N GLU A 283 10.29 16.75 -7.46
CA GLU A 283 10.12 17.92 -8.34
C GLU A 283 11.11 19.03 -7.99
N ARG A 284 11.34 19.33 -6.70
CA ARG A 284 12.33 20.32 -6.28
C ARG A 284 13.77 19.90 -6.60
N GLU A 285 14.08 18.61 -6.48
CA GLU A 285 15.38 18.06 -6.81
C GLU A 285 15.60 18.05 -8.34
N THR A 286 14.59 17.68 -9.12
CA THR A 286 14.58 17.77 -10.59
C THR A 286 14.70 19.23 -11.06
N ASP A 287 13.95 20.16 -10.48
CA ASP A 287 14.05 21.60 -10.77
C ASP A 287 15.42 22.19 -10.41
N ARG A 288 16.04 21.66 -9.35
CA ARG A 288 17.39 22.02 -8.95
C ARG A 288 18.41 21.50 -9.98
N GLN A 289 18.29 20.25 -10.41
CA GLN A 289 19.18 19.68 -11.42
C GLN A 289 19.05 20.38 -12.78
N ILE A 290 17.83 20.79 -13.17
CA ILE A 290 17.60 21.60 -14.39
C ILE A 290 18.28 22.97 -14.25
N ARG A 291 18.05 23.70 -13.14
CA ARG A 291 18.70 25.01 -12.92
C ARG A 291 20.22 24.93 -12.87
N ASP A 292 20.78 23.94 -12.18
CA ASP A 292 22.22 23.75 -12.09
C ASP A 292 22.81 23.39 -13.47
N SER A 293 22.05 22.74 -14.36
CA SER A 293 22.46 22.47 -15.75
C SER A 293 22.38 23.70 -16.67
N GLU A 294 21.44 24.62 -16.42
CA GLU A 294 21.31 25.90 -17.11
C GLU A 294 22.37 26.90 -16.65
N ASP A 295 22.75 26.91 -15.38
CA ASP A 295 23.75 27.83 -14.80
C ASP A 295 25.21 27.43 -15.12
N LEU A 296 25.43 26.24 -15.71
CA LEU A 296 26.71 25.85 -16.31
C LEU A 296 26.95 26.48 -17.69
N THR A 297 25.97 27.19 -18.24
CA THR A 297 26.09 27.87 -19.54
C THR A 297 27.18 28.98 -19.61
N PRO A 298 27.53 29.74 -18.55
CA PRO A 298 28.57 30.77 -18.63
C PRO A 298 30.01 30.22 -18.58
N GLU A 299 30.26 29.04 -17.97
CA GLU A 299 31.61 28.45 -17.93
C GLU A 299 31.97 27.66 -19.21
N ARG A 300 30.99 27.42 -20.10
CA ARG A 300 31.14 26.65 -21.34
C ARG A 300 31.89 27.33 -22.48
N GLU A 301 32.17 28.63 -22.38
CA GLU A 301 32.95 29.35 -23.40
C GLU A 301 34.46 29.03 -23.38
N LYS A 302 34.93 28.21 -22.43
CA LYS A 302 36.36 27.84 -22.29
C LYS A 302 36.69 26.39 -22.66
N LEU A 303 35.71 25.58 -23.08
CA LEU A 303 35.91 24.17 -23.44
C LEU A 303 36.22 24.01 -24.93
N ASP A 304 37.02 23.00 -25.27
CA ASP A 304 37.34 22.70 -26.66
C ASP A 304 36.08 22.24 -27.44
N PRO A 305 36.07 22.37 -28.78
CA PRO A 305 34.88 22.11 -29.60
C PRO A 305 34.33 20.68 -29.55
N GLU A 306 35.18 19.66 -29.35
CA GLU A 306 34.72 18.26 -29.29
C GLU A 306 34.06 17.96 -27.94
N THR A 307 34.67 18.43 -26.85
CA THR A 307 34.12 18.28 -25.50
C THR A 307 32.81 19.06 -25.33
N ARG A 308 32.72 20.23 -25.98
CA ARG A 308 31.51 21.05 -26.03
C ARG A 308 30.32 20.34 -26.70
N MET A 309 30.55 19.66 -27.82
CA MET A 309 29.48 18.91 -28.52
C MET A 309 28.96 17.72 -27.71
N GLN A 310 29.82 17.06 -26.94
CA GLN A 310 29.42 15.93 -26.08
C GLN A 310 28.60 16.40 -24.87
N GLU A 311 28.98 17.53 -24.25
CA GLU A 311 28.23 18.12 -23.13
C GLU A 311 26.90 18.74 -23.56
N GLU A 312 26.84 19.38 -24.74
CA GLU A 312 25.59 19.90 -25.32
C GLU A 312 24.60 18.75 -25.59
N GLY A 313 25.09 17.59 -26.05
CA GLY A 313 24.29 16.38 -26.21
C GLY A 313 23.76 15.82 -24.88
N ALA A 314 24.59 15.79 -23.84
CA ALA A 314 24.20 15.31 -22.52
C ALA A 314 23.17 16.23 -21.83
N VAL A 315 23.35 17.55 -21.91
CA VAL A 315 22.40 18.51 -21.33
C VAL A 315 21.09 18.55 -22.09
N SER A 316 21.13 18.50 -23.42
CA SER A 316 19.90 18.40 -24.23
C SER A 316 19.10 17.14 -23.89
N HIS A 317 19.79 16.00 -23.67
CA HIS A 317 19.15 14.75 -23.27
C HIS A 317 18.54 14.80 -21.86
N ILE A 318 19.19 15.47 -20.90
CA ILE A 318 18.67 15.65 -19.54
C ILE A 318 17.44 16.57 -19.53
N ILE A 319 17.49 17.68 -20.26
CA ILE A 319 16.37 18.63 -20.39
C ILE A 319 15.17 17.94 -21.05
N HIS A 320 15.38 17.26 -22.20
CA HIS A 320 14.30 16.55 -22.89
C HIS A 320 13.71 15.43 -22.03
N LYS A 321 14.55 14.70 -21.29
CA LYS A 321 14.06 13.64 -20.39
C LYS A 321 13.21 14.23 -19.27
N GLY A 322 13.63 15.35 -18.66
CA GLY A 322 12.85 16.03 -17.63
C GLY A 322 11.55 16.68 -18.15
N GLU A 323 11.54 17.19 -19.37
CA GLU A 323 10.34 17.73 -20.02
C GLU A 323 9.35 16.61 -20.40
N THR A 324 9.84 15.47 -20.90
CA THR A 324 9.01 14.31 -21.23
C THR A 324 8.35 13.72 -19.99
N GLU A 325 9.12 13.58 -18.89
CA GLU A 325 8.60 13.12 -17.60
C GLU A 325 7.56 14.10 -17.02
N ARG A 326 7.71 15.41 -17.26
CA ARG A 326 6.73 16.44 -16.86
C ARG A 326 5.45 16.40 -17.69
N GLU A 327 5.52 16.21 -19.01
CA GLU A 327 4.33 16.09 -19.86
C GLU A 327 3.55 14.80 -19.57
N GLU A 328 4.26 13.70 -19.29
CA GLU A 328 3.66 12.41 -18.93
C GLU A 328 2.95 12.47 -17.56
N LEU A 329 3.49 13.22 -16.60
CA LEU A 329 2.86 13.48 -15.30
C LEU A 329 1.68 14.47 -15.39
N ALA A 330 1.75 15.48 -16.27
CA ALA A 330 0.70 16.47 -16.46
C ALA A 330 -0.53 15.90 -17.20
N GLY A 331 -0.31 14.95 -18.12
CA GLY A 331 -1.40 14.26 -18.85
C GLY A 331 -2.16 13.20 -18.03
N GLN A 332 -1.67 12.84 -16.84
CA GLN A 332 -2.27 11.83 -15.95
C GLN A 332 -3.17 12.41 -14.85
N ILE A 333 -3.32 13.74 -14.78
CA ILE A 333 -4.15 14.43 -13.79
C ILE A 333 -5.32 15.09 -14.51
N PRO A 334 -6.57 14.58 -14.40
CA PRO A 334 -7.73 15.30 -14.91
C PRO A 334 -7.90 16.60 -14.13
N ASP A 335 -8.29 17.67 -14.83
CA ASP A 335 -8.57 18.96 -14.21
C ASP A 335 -9.70 18.83 -13.18
N MET A 336 -9.45 19.31 -11.96
CA MET A 336 -10.41 19.29 -10.85
C MET A 336 -11.66 20.12 -11.14
N GLU A 337 -11.60 21.08 -12.07
CA GLU A 337 -12.77 21.85 -12.52
C GLU A 337 -13.67 21.09 -13.51
N GLU A 338 -13.16 20.14 -14.30
CA GLU A 338 -14.00 19.30 -15.15
C GLU A 338 -14.75 18.23 -14.35
N LEU A 339 -14.12 17.69 -13.29
CA LEU A 339 -14.71 16.63 -12.45
C LEU A 339 -15.85 17.11 -11.53
N CYS A 340 -15.97 18.41 -11.28
CA CYS A 340 -17.10 18.97 -10.51
C CYS A 340 -18.31 19.33 -11.36
N ASN A 341 -18.16 19.44 -12.69
CA ASN A 341 -19.21 19.95 -13.59
C ASN A 341 -20.03 18.86 -14.30
N LEU A 342 -19.83 17.58 -13.95
CA LEU A 342 -20.56 16.43 -14.49
C LEU A 342 -21.49 15.75 -13.46
N ALA A 343 -21.78 16.41 -12.33
CA ALA A 343 -22.73 15.94 -11.31
C ALA A 343 -24.12 16.55 -11.45
#